data_AF-A0A523KE37-F1
#
_entry.id   AF-A0A523KE37-F1
#
_cell.length_a   1.000
_cell.length_b   1.000
_cell.length_c   1.000
_cell.angle_alpha   90.00
_cell.angle_beta   90.00
_cell.angle_gamma   90.00
#
_symmetry.space_group_name_H-M   'P 1'
#
loop_
_entity.id
_entity.type
_entity.pdbx_description
1 polymer ?
#
loop_
_entity_poly.entity_id
_entity_poly.type
_entity_poly.pdbx_seq_one_letter_code
_entity_poly.pdbx_strand_id
1 'polypeptide(L)' 'MSVGRNEACPCGSGRKYKKCCLDKKARSPVYYTLLLAFFGVILLVCLVLMVKSIRNFEPNSGAKQVWSEEHQHWHQAP' A
#
# COMPACT_ATOMS: atom_id res chain seq x y z
N MET A 1 7.97 -30.32 -31.85
CA MET A 1 6.93 -29.36 -32.29
C MET A 1 6.71 -28.31 -31.21
N SER A 2 6.72 -27.02 -31.55
CA SER A 2 6.28 -25.94 -30.66
C SER A 2 4.87 -25.50 -31.07
N VAL A 3 3.88 -25.72 -30.20
CA VAL A 3 2.50 -25.23 -30.42
C VAL A 3 2.44 -23.71 -30.31
N GLY A 4 1.79 -23.06 -31.27
CA GLY A 4 1.62 -21.61 -31.27
C GLY A 4 0.70 -21.12 -30.13
N ARG A 5 1.00 -19.96 -29.53
CA ARG A 5 0.23 -19.38 -28.39
C ARG A 5 -1.28 -19.32 -28.64
N ASN A 6 -1.68 -19.02 -29.87
CA ASN A 6 -3.08 -18.85 -30.26
C ASN A 6 -3.73 -20.10 -30.86
N GLU A 7 -2.98 -21.18 -31.09
CA GLU A 7 -3.48 -22.41 -31.70
C GLU A 7 -4.33 -23.24 -30.74
N ALA A 8 -5.05 -24.23 -31.27
CA ALA A 8 -5.79 -25.18 -30.46
C ALA A 8 -4.84 -25.92 -29.50
N CYS A 9 -5.26 -26.04 -28.25
CA CYS A 9 -4.43 -26.66 -27.22
C CYS A 9 -4.33 -28.17 -27.46
N PRO A 10 -3.11 -28.77 -27.44
CA PRO A 10 -2.92 -30.20 -27.70
C PRO A 10 -3.47 -31.12 -26.60
N CYS A 11 -3.99 -30.57 -25.49
CA CYS A 11 -4.62 -31.34 -24.42
C CYS A 11 -6.08 -31.74 -24.72
N GLY A 12 -6.60 -31.44 -25.92
CA GLY A 12 -7.96 -31.80 -26.32
C GLY A 12 -9.07 -30.89 -25.80
N SER A 13 -8.74 -29.79 -25.11
CA SER A 13 -9.77 -28.93 -24.50
C SER A 13 -10.54 -28.03 -25.48
N GLY A 14 -10.18 -28.00 -26.77
CA GLY A 14 -10.76 -27.11 -27.79
C GLY A 14 -10.48 -25.61 -27.60
N ARG A 15 -9.71 -25.21 -26.57
CA ARG A 15 -9.38 -23.80 -26.25
C ARG A 15 -8.04 -23.40 -26.88
N LYS A 16 -7.79 -22.10 -27.06
CA LYS A 16 -6.46 -21.59 -27.46
C LYS A 16 -5.40 -21.98 -26.41
N TYR A 17 -4.22 -22.41 -26.83
CA TYR A 17 -3.13 -22.85 -25.95
C TYR A 17 -2.82 -21.84 -24.84
N LYS A 18 -2.81 -20.53 -25.17
CA LYS A 18 -2.60 -19.44 -24.20
C LYS A 18 -3.63 -19.36 -23.07
N LYS A 19 -4.85 -19.84 -23.29
CA LYS A 19 -5.97 -19.79 -22.33
C LYS A 19 -6.21 -21.15 -21.66
N CYS A 20 -5.35 -22.13 -21.91
CA CYS A 20 -5.49 -23.49 -21.37
C CYS A 20 -4.21 -23.89 -20.63
N CYS A 21 -3.37 -24.75 -21.20
CA CYS A 21 -2.16 -25.25 -20.54
C CYS A 21 -1.14 -24.15 -20.21
N LEU A 22 -1.09 -23.05 -20.97
CA LEU A 22 -0.17 -21.94 -20.70
C LEU A 22 -0.67 -21.06 -19.54
N ASP A 23 -1.96 -20.73 -19.51
CA ASP A 23 -2.57 -19.87 -18.47
C ASP A 23 -2.54 -20.51 -17.09
N LYS A 24 -2.69 -21.86 -17.05
CA LYS A 24 -2.61 -22.64 -15.80
C LYS A 24 -1.27 -22.48 -15.07
N LYS A 25 -0.19 -22.12 -15.78
CA LYS A 25 1.13 -21.87 -15.15
C LYS A 25 1.28 -20.46 -14.61
N ALA A 26 0.55 -19.49 -15.16
CA ALA A 26 0.75 -18.07 -14.87
C ALA A 26 -0.09 -17.56 -13.68
N ARG A 27 -1.12 -18.31 -13.26
CA ARG A 27 -2.09 -17.86 -12.26
C ARG A 27 -2.09 -18.77 -11.04
N SER A 28 -1.08 -18.64 -10.17
CA SER A 28 -1.18 -19.23 -8.83
C SER A 28 -2.12 -18.36 -7.99
N PRO A 29 -3.19 -18.92 -7.38
CA PRO A 29 -4.09 -18.15 -6.53
C PRO A 29 -3.34 -17.52 -5.35
N VAL A 30 -2.25 -18.17 -4.91
CA VAL A 30 -1.32 -17.71 -3.88
C VAL A 30 -0.74 -16.34 -4.19
N TYR A 31 -0.47 -15.99 -5.45
CA TYR A 31 0.08 -14.69 -5.82
C TYR A 31 -0.86 -13.53 -5.44
N TYR A 32 -2.15 -13.66 -5.77
CA TYR A 32 -3.14 -12.63 -5.39
C TYR A 32 -3.36 -12.61 -3.88
N THR A 33 -3.32 -13.76 -3.20
CA THR A 33 -3.36 -13.82 -1.73
C THR A 33 -2.18 -13.06 -1.12
N LEU A 34 -0.95 -13.27 -1.60
CA LEU A 34 0.24 -12.58 -1.11
C LEU A 34 0.23 -11.08 -1.44
N LEU A 35 -0.21 -10.68 -2.65
CA LEU A 35 -0.36 -9.26 -3.00
C LEU A 35 -1.41 -8.57 -2.14
N LEU A 36 -2.60 -9.15 -2.01
CA LEU A 36 -3.68 -8.57 -1.20
C LEU A 36 -3.30 -8.54 0.28
N ALA A 37 -2.57 -9.55 0.77
CA ALA A 37 -2.02 -9.53 2.12
C ALA A 37 -0.99 -8.40 2.29
N PHE A 38 -0.08 -8.20 1.33
CA PHE A 38 0.93 -7.12 1.39
C PHE A 38 0.28 -5.74 1.35
N PHE A 39 -0.62 -5.48 0.39
CA PHE A 39 -1.35 -4.21 0.33
C PHE A 39 -2.25 -4.02 1.56
N GLY A 40 -2.89 -5.07 2.05
CA GLY A 40 -3.70 -5.03 3.28
C GLY A 40 -2.89 -4.66 4.51
N VAL A 41 -1.70 -5.25 4.67
CA VAL A 41 -0.76 -4.91 5.76
C VAL A 41 -0.27 -3.47 5.62
N ILE A 42 0.10 -3.03 4.41
CA ILE A 42 0.53 -1.63 4.18
C ILE A 42 -0.58 -0.66 4.55
N LEU A 43 -1.81 -0.87 4.06
CA LEU A 43 -2.93 0.01 4.36
C LEU A 43 -3.24 0.05 5.87
N LEU A 44 -3.16 -1.10 6.55
CA LEU A 44 -3.35 -1.19 7.99
C LEU A 44 -2.24 -0.47 8.75
N VAL A 45 -0.97 -0.62 8.35
CA VAL A 45 0.16 0.09 8.95
C VAL A 45 0.01 1.60 8.72
N CYS A 46 -0.30 2.03 7.50
CA CYS A 46 -0.56 3.44 7.19
C CYS A 46 -1.72 4.01 8.02
N LEU A 47 -2.81 3.27 8.18
CA LEU A 47 -3.95 3.66 9.02
C LEU A 47 -3.52 3.82 10.49
N VAL A 48 -2.77 2.85 11.03
CA VAL A 48 -2.27 2.90 12.42
C VAL A 48 -1.34 4.09 12.62
N LEU A 49 -0.42 4.36 11.68
CA LEU A 49 0.48 5.51 11.74
C LEU A 49 -0.30 6.83 11.63
N MET A 50 -1.30 6.90 10.76
CA MET A 50 -2.17 8.06 10.61
C MET A 50 -2.97 8.34 11.89
N VAL A 51 -3.55 7.30 12.50
CA VAL A 51 -4.24 7.42 13.80
C VAL A 51 -3.26 7.85 14.90
N LYS A 52 -2.03 7.33 14.91
CA LYS A 52 -0.98 7.80 15.84
C LYS A 52 -0.62 9.26 15.60
N SER A 53 -0.60 9.73 14.36
CA SER A 53 -0.35 11.14 14.04
C SER A 53 -1.47 12.05 14.55
N ILE A 54 -2.74 11.63 14.43
CA ILE A 54 -3.88 12.38 14.97
C ILE A 54 -3.88 12.39 16.50
N ARG A 55 -3.52 11.28 17.16
CA ARG A 55 -3.55 11.19 18.63
C ARG A 55 -2.34 11.85 19.30
N ASN A 56 -1.17 11.76 18.67
CA ASN A 56 0.04 12.49 19.10
C ASN A 56 0.13 13.85 18.41
N PHE A 57 -0.97 14.36 17.85
CA PHE A 57 -1.06 15.74 17.48
C PHE A 57 -1.05 16.52 18.78
N GLU A 58 0.13 16.96 19.18
CA GLU A 58 0.34 17.89 20.27
C GLU A 58 0.12 19.28 19.66
N PRO A 59 -1.07 19.91 19.80
CA PRO A 59 -1.34 21.22 19.23
C PRO A 59 -0.52 22.27 19.99
N ASN A 60 0.78 22.39 19.73
CA ASN A 60 1.69 23.34 20.39
C ASN A 60 1.29 23.58 21.87
N SER A 61 1.12 22.50 22.64
CA SER A 61 0.65 22.61 24.01
C SER A 61 1.85 22.95 24.89
N GLY A 62 2.18 24.24 25.03
CA GLY A 62 3.11 24.61 26.09
C GLY A 62 3.66 26.03 26.03
N ALA A 63 4.05 26.54 24.88
CA ALA A 63 4.57 27.90 24.83
C ALA A 63 3.42 28.89 24.64
N LYS A 64 2.79 29.33 25.73
CA LYS A 64 2.11 30.64 25.71
C LYS A 64 3.19 31.65 25.36
N GLN A 65 3.25 32.04 24.09
CA GLN A 65 4.16 33.08 23.64
C GLN A 65 3.63 34.41 24.14
N VAL A 66 4.49 35.21 24.76
CA VAL A 66 4.15 36.56 25.22
C VAL A 66 5.07 37.53 24.51
N TRP A 67 4.50 38.64 24.03
CA TRP A 67 5.25 39.71 23.36
C TRP A 67 5.99 40.54 24.42
N SER A 68 7.31 40.71 24.26
CA SER A 68 8.11 41.61 25.10
C SER A 68 8.37 42.91 24.37
N GLU A 69 7.88 44.02 24.93
CA GLU A 69 8.10 45.36 24.37
C GLU A 69 9.57 45.79 24.46
N GLU A 70 10.32 45.29 25.45
CA GLU A 70 11.75 45.60 25.67
C GLU A 70 12.65 45.02 24.57
N HIS A 71 12.32 43.84 24.05
CA HIS A 71 13.16 43.16 23.05
C HIS A 71 12.47 42.93 21.68
N GLN A 72 11.24 43.39 21.47
CA GLN A 72 10.50 43.32 20.19
C GLN A 72 10.49 41.93 19.53
N HIS A 73 10.49 40.87 20.34
CA HIS A 73 10.31 39.50 19.87
C HIS A 73 9.49 38.67 20.85
N TRP A 74 8.94 37.57 20.33
CA TRP A 74 8.17 36.60 21.10
C TRP A 74 9.09 35.73 21.94
N HIS A 75 8.77 35.57 23.22
CA HIS A 75 9.43 34.62 24.12
C HIS A 75 8.45 33.60 24.64
N GLN A 76 8.97 32.46 25.06
CA GLN A 76 8.18 31.45 25.75
C GLN A 76 8.05 31.86 27.23
N ALA A 77 6.83 31.81 27.78
CA ALA A 77 6.65 31.97 29.22
C ALA A 77 7.40 30.83 29.97
N PRO A 78 8.10 31.13 31.08
CA PRO A 78 8.78 30.13 31.89
C PRO A 78 7.82 29.11 32.51
#